data_AF-A0A392W4M2-F1
#
_entry.id   AF-A0A392W4M2-F1
#
_cell.length_a   1.000
_cell.length_b   1.000
_cell.length_c   1.000
_cell.angle_alpha   90.00
_cell.angle_beta   90.00
_cell.angle_gamma   90.00
#
_symmetry.space_group_name_H-M   'P 1'
#
loop_
_entity.id
_entity.type
_entity.pdbx_description
1 polymer ?
#
loop_
_entity_poly.entity_id
_entity_poly.type
_entity_poly.pdbx_seq_one_letter_code
_entity_poly.pdbx_strand_id
1 'polypeptide(L)' 'MAAARTNAQIAQTLATLTTLVARDNDPGRDSEKRLER' A
#
# COMPACT_ATOMS: atom_id res chain seq x y z
N MET A 1 -6.62 -22.68 -16.07
CA MET A 1 -5.33 -21.94 -16.16
C MET A 1 -5.53 -20.42 -16.23
N ALA A 2 -6.42 -19.88 -17.08
CA ALA A 2 -6.65 -18.42 -17.17
C ALA A 2 -7.10 -17.76 -15.84
N ALA A 3 -8.04 -18.38 -15.12
CA ALA A 3 -8.52 -17.85 -13.84
C ALA A 3 -7.41 -17.71 -12.78
N ALA A 4 -6.49 -18.67 -12.70
CA ALA A 4 -5.37 -18.61 -11.75
C ALA A 4 -4.42 -17.44 -12.06
N ARG A 5 -4.15 -17.19 -13.35
CA ARG A 5 -3.34 -16.04 -13.80
C ARG A 5 -4.02 -14.72 -13.45
N THR A 6 -5.31 -14.59 -13.73
CA THR A 6 -6.09 -13.39 -13.40
C THR A 6 -6.11 -13.14 -11.89
N ASN A 7 -6.34 -14.19 -11.08
CA ASN A 7 -6.34 -14.08 -9.62
C ASN A 7 -4.96 -13.65 -9.09
N ALA A 8 -3.87 -14.16 -9.66
CA ALA A 8 -2.52 -13.74 -9.30
C ALA A 8 -2.26 -12.27 -9.67
N GLN A 9 -2.78 -11.78 -10.80
CA GLN A 9 -2.66 -10.37 -11.19
C GLN A 9 -3.48 -9.44 -10.28
N ILE A 10 -4.68 -9.87 -9.88
CA ILE A 10 -5.51 -9.15 -8.91
C ILE A 10 -4.79 -9.06 -7.56
N ALA A 11 -4.28 -10.19 -7.05
CA ALA A 11 -3.56 -10.22 -5.77
C ALA A 11 -2.31 -9.31 -5.78
N GLN A 12 -1.56 -9.29 -6.87
CA GLN A 12 -0.40 -8.40 -7.03
C GLN A 12 -0.79 -6.92 -7.07
N THR A 13 -1.87 -6.59 -7.79
CA THR A 13 -2.39 -5.23 -7.85
C THR A 13 -2.83 -4.76 -6.47
N LEU A 14 -3.55 -5.60 -5.74
CA LEU A 14 -3.98 -5.31 -4.37
C LEU A 14 -2.79 -5.12 -3.43
N ALA A 15 -1.78 -5.99 -3.46
CA ALA A 15 -0.58 -5.85 -2.64
C ALA A 15 0.19 -4.54 -2.91
N THR A 16 0.22 -4.11 -4.17
CA THR A 16 0.83 -2.84 -4.57
C THR A 16 0.05 -1.66 -3.97
N LEU A 17 -1.28 -1.67 -4.09
CA LEU A 17 -2.13 -0.63 -3.52
C LEU A 17 -2.02 -0.58 -1.99
N THR A 18 -2.00 -1.73 -1.31
CA THR A 18 -1.80 -1.80 0.15
C THR A 18 -0.47 -1.18 0.55
N THR A 19 0.60 -1.43 -0.19
CA THR A 19 1.92 -0.84 0.11
C THR A 19 1.90 0.68 -0.06
N LEU A 20 1.22 1.20 -1.07
CA LEU A 20 1.08 2.65 -1.30
C LEU A 20 0.28 3.31 -0.17
N VAL A 21 -0.88 2.74 0.16
CA VAL A 21 -1.74 3.23 1.23
C VAL A 21 -1.02 3.15 2.58
N ALA A 22 -0.30 2.06 2.88
CA ALA A 22 0.44 1.92 4.13
C ALA A 22 1.58 2.93 4.26
N ARG A 23 2.27 3.29 3.17
CA ARG A 23 3.29 4.34 3.18
C ARG A 23 2.71 5.73 3.39
N ASP A 24 1.54 6.00 2.81
CA ASP A 24 0.88 7.31 2.92
C ASP A 24 0.24 7.51 4.30
N ASN A 25 -0.26 6.42 4.89
CA ASN A 25 -0.86 6.42 6.22
C ASN A 25 0.15 6.12 7.34
N ASP A 26 1.46 6.19 7.07
CA ASP A 26 2.47 5.98 8.11
C ASP A 26 2.38 7.11 9.16
N PRO A 27 1.91 6.80 10.39
CA PRO A 27 1.70 7.83 11.41
C PRO A 27 3.01 8.40 11.94
N GLY A 28 4.15 7.71 11.72
CA GLY A 28 5.48 8.21 12.06
C GLY A 28 5.87 9.41 11.20
N ARG A 29 5.55 9.37 9.92
CA ARG A 29 5.80 10.47 8.96
C ARG A 29 4.87 11.67 9.17
N ASP A 30 3.63 11.45 9.58
CA ASP A 30 2.71 12.55 9.94
C ASP A 30 3.07 13.17 11.30
N SER A 31 3.51 12.36 12.26
CA SER A 31 3.95 12.83 13.58
C SER A 31 5.27 13.60 13.54
N GLU A 32 6.23 13.21 12.68
CA GLU A 32 7.49 13.95 12.47
C GLU A 32 7.20 15.37 11.99
N LYS A 33 6.38 15.55 10.95
CA LYS A 33 5.96 16.87 10.44
C LYS A 33 5.19 17.74 11.46
N ARG A 34 4.57 17.11 12.46
CA ARG A 34 3.86 17.82 13.55
C ARG A 34 4.79 18.33 14.64
N LEU A 35 5.98 17.74 14.79
CA LEU A 35 6.99 18.16 15.78
C LEU A 35 7.93 19.26 15.23
N GLU A 36 7.86 19.60 13.95
CA GLU A 36 8.63 20.68 13.32
C GLU A 36 7.97 22.07 13.44
N ARG A 37 6.95 22.22 14.31
CA ARG A 37 6.29 23.50 14.65
C ARG A 37 6.55 23.87 16.09
#